data_AF-A0AAN5MEU3-F1
#
_entry.id   AF-A0AAN5MEU3-F1
#
_cell.length_a   1.000
_cell.length_b   1.000
_cell.length_c   1.000
_cell.angle_alpha   90.00
_cell.angle_beta   90.00
_cell.angle_gamma   90.00
#
_symmetry.space_group_name_H-M   'P 1'
#
loop_
_entity.id
_entity.type
_entity.pdbx_description
1 polymer ?
#
loop_
_entity_poly.entity_id
_entity_poly.type
_entity_poly.pdbx_seq_one_letter_code
_entity_poly.pdbx_strand_id
1 'polypeptide(L)'
;MYSSASNSISVDAIPVSRQDNHCPAISGKIDLLKEKLNAIEPNKTTHEIRYFTDFIEKNETKMRDITAISDKLLTALSVMNSIKDNIAMGEDNKANLIQLNNLTREMEDMLKPDERKNVGERVAAEVSRSAEKVAKEAQRAAERVTNEAERSADKVKNEFHRVKKKWKL
;
A
#
# COMPACT_ATOMS: atom_id res chain seq x y z
N MET A 1 26.56 -64.19 -6.39
CA MET A 1 25.36 -63.80 -5.63
C MET A 1 25.64 -62.44 -5.00
N TYR A 2 24.70 -61.51 -5.15
CA TYR A 2 24.87 -60.06 -5.06
C TYR A 2 25.34 -59.54 -3.69
N SER A 3 26.37 -58.68 -3.69
CA SER A 3 26.67 -57.79 -2.56
C SER A 3 25.94 -56.46 -2.78
N SER A 4 24.92 -56.20 -1.96
CA SER A 4 24.24 -54.91 -1.90
C SER A 4 25.09 -53.92 -1.11
N ALA A 5 25.64 -52.91 -1.80
CA ALA A 5 26.22 -51.75 -1.15
C ALA A 5 25.10 -50.75 -0.82
N SER A 6 24.76 -50.65 0.47
CA SER A 6 23.86 -49.63 1.00
C SER A 6 24.59 -48.28 1.05
N ASN A 7 24.33 -47.40 0.09
CA ASN A 7 24.74 -45.99 0.19
C ASN A 7 23.66 -45.24 0.99
N SER A 8 23.88 -45.06 2.29
CA SER A 8 23.14 -44.10 3.10
C SER A 8 23.63 -42.68 2.76
N ILE A 9 22.84 -41.94 1.99
CA ILE A 9 23.08 -40.51 1.75
C ILE A 9 22.61 -39.76 3.00
N SER A 10 23.57 -39.23 3.75
CA SER A 10 23.34 -38.27 4.84
C SER A 10 22.74 -37.01 4.24
N VAL A 11 21.51 -36.67 4.62
CA VAL A 11 20.85 -35.42 4.26
C VAL A 11 21.46 -34.33 5.12
N ASP A 12 22.62 -33.82 4.71
CA ASP A 12 23.14 -32.58 5.26
C ASP A 12 22.16 -31.45 4.90
N ALA A 13 21.67 -30.79 5.94
CA ALA A 13 20.84 -29.62 5.85
C ALA A 13 21.58 -28.55 5.03
N ILE A 14 21.14 -28.36 3.79
CA ILE A 14 21.54 -27.23 2.95
C ILE A 14 21.15 -25.97 3.74
N PRO A 15 22.10 -25.12 4.16
CA PRO A 15 21.72 -23.83 4.70
C PRO A 15 21.02 -23.11 3.55
N VAL A 16 19.73 -22.81 3.73
CA VAL A 16 18.98 -21.92 2.86
C VAL A 16 19.69 -20.58 2.94
N SER A 17 20.63 -20.36 2.03
CA SER A 17 21.17 -19.05 1.71
C SER A 17 19.95 -18.18 1.51
N ARG A 18 19.79 -17.15 2.35
CA ARG A 18 18.92 -16.02 2.04
C ARG A 18 19.43 -15.52 0.69
N GLN A 19 18.76 -15.94 -0.36
CA GLN A 19 19.04 -15.50 -1.71
C GLN A 19 18.79 -14.01 -1.68
N ASP A 20 19.85 -13.23 -1.81
CA ASP A 20 19.76 -11.78 -2.00
C ASP A 20 18.81 -11.57 -3.17
N ASN A 21 17.58 -11.16 -2.88
CA ASN A 21 16.53 -10.89 -3.87
C ASN A 21 16.83 -9.61 -4.67
N HIS A 22 18.10 -9.29 -4.86
CA HIS A 22 18.56 -8.19 -5.67
C HIS A 22 18.33 -8.52 -7.13
N CYS A 23 17.40 -7.80 -7.76
CA CYS A 23 17.21 -7.86 -9.20
C CYS A 23 18.41 -7.19 -9.88
N PRO A 24 19.30 -7.93 -10.59
CA PRO A 24 20.51 -7.35 -11.19
C PRO A 24 20.20 -6.23 -12.19
N ALA A 25 19.02 -6.29 -12.81
CA ALA A 25 18.53 -5.28 -13.75
C ALA A 25 18.23 -3.92 -13.08
N ILE A 26 17.94 -3.88 -11.78
CA ILE A 26 17.69 -2.62 -11.05
C ILE A 26 19.00 -1.95 -10.69
N SER A 27 20.00 -2.71 -10.21
CA SER A 27 21.33 -2.18 -9.89
C SER A 27 21.97 -1.49 -11.09
N GLY A 28 22.00 -2.15 -12.25
CA GLY A 28 22.56 -1.54 -13.46
C GLY A 28 21.86 -0.23 -13.89
N LYS A 29 20.55 -0.11 -13.64
CA LYS A 29 19.80 1.13 -13.93
C LYS A 29 20.15 2.25 -12.95
N ILE A 30 20.30 1.93 -11.67
CA ILE A 30 20.70 2.91 -10.64
C ILE A 30 22.11 3.43 -10.92
N ASP A 31 23.05 2.54 -11.25
CA ASP A 31 24.42 2.90 -11.55
C ASP A 31 24.49 3.81 -12.79
N LEU A 32 23.76 3.45 -13.85
CA LEU A 32 23.67 4.26 -15.06
C LEU A 32 23.01 5.63 -14.79
N LEU A 33 21.99 5.70 -13.94
CA LEU A 33 21.38 6.97 -13.53
C LEU A 33 22.38 7.86 -12.79
N LYS A 34 23.14 7.30 -11.85
CA LYS A 34 24.19 8.04 -11.13
C LYS A 34 25.27 8.56 -12.08
N GLU A 35 25.70 7.76 -13.04
CA GLU A 35 26.64 8.19 -14.08
C GLU A 35 26.10 9.40 -14.84
N LYS A 36 24.83 9.35 -15.27
CA LYS A 36 24.17 10.44 -15.99
C LYS A 36 24.00 11.70 -15.14
N LEU A 37 23.65 11.56 -13.87
CA LEU A 37 23.51 12.67 -12.93
C LEU A 37 24.85 13.36 -12.66
N ASN A 38 25.91 12.57 -12.47
CA ASN A 38 27.27 13.08 -12.24
C ASN A 38 27.89 13.74 -13.47
N ALA A 39 27.38 13.45 -14.67
CA ALA A 39 27.81 14.08 -15.91
C ALA A 39 27.22 15.48 -16.13
N ILE A 40 26.28 15.94 -15.30
CA ILE A 40 25.71 17.29 -15.38
C ILE A 40 26.62 18.27 -14.64
N GLU A 41 26.95 19.40 -15.29
CA GLU A 41 27.76 20.43 -14.66
C GLU A 41 27.07 21.02 -13.41
N PRO A 42 27.80 21.28 -12.31
CA PRO A 42 27.21 21.78 -11.07
C PRO A 42 26.39 23.09 -11.22
N ASN A 43 26.81 23.98 -12.13
CA ASN A 43 26.11 25.24 -12.45
C ASN A 43 24.84 25.05 -13.30
N LYS A 44 24.65 23.87 -13.91
CA LYS A 44 23.45 23.48 -14.67
C LYS A 44 22.51 22.58 -13.86
N THR A 45 22.91 22.19 -12.65
CA THR A 45 22.12 21.34 -11.77
C THR A 45 20.97 22.13 -11.16
N THR A 46 19.74 21.75 -11.52
CA THR A 46 18.53 22.36 -10.94
C THR A 46 18.15 21.71 -9.61
N HIS A 47 17.18 22.31 -8.93
CA HIS A 47 16.65 21.77 -7.67
C HIS A 47 16.08 20.35 -7.84
N GLU A 48 15.36 20.08 -8.94
CA GLU A 48 14.75 18.80 -9.23
C GLU A 48 15.79 17.71 -9.53
N ILE A 49 16.85 18.05 -10.27
CA ILE A 49 17.97 17.14 -10.51
C ILE A 49 18.63 16.79 -9.18
N ARG A 50 18.94 17.80 -8.35
CA ARG A 50 19.55 17.57 -7.03
C ARG A 50 18.65 16.72 -6.14
N TYR A 51 17.36 17.04 -6.09
CA TYR A 51 16.37 16.29 -5.32
C TYR A 51 16.30 14.82 -5.76
N PHE A 52 16.34 14.57 -7.06
CA PHE A 52 16.37 13.21 -7.58
C PHE A 52 17.68 12.48 -7.27
N THR A 53 18.84 13.16 -7.35
CA THR A 53 20.13 12.60 -6.92
C THR A 53 20.09 12.17 -5.45
N ASP A 54 19.69 13.08 -4.56
CA ASP A 54 19.58 12.81 -3.12
C ASP A 54 18.62 11.63 -2.85
N PHE A 55 17.53 11.55 -3.60
CA PHE A 55 16.56 10.45 -3.52
C PHE A 55 17.19 9.10 -3.89
N ILE A 56 17.91 9.03 -5.02
CA ILE A 56 18.57 7.80 -5.49
C ILE A 56 19.61 7.33 -4.47
N GLU A 57 20.46 8.24 -3.99
CA GLU A 57 21.51 7.92 -3.01
C GLU A 57 20.94 7.40 -1.70
N LYS A 58 19.89 8.06 -1.17
CA LYS A 58 19.29 7.70 0.11
C LYS A 58 18.52 6.37 0.07
N ASN A 59 17.95 6.01 -1.08
CA ASN A 59 17.01 4.90 -1.19
C ASN A 59 17.51 3.73 -2.05
N GLU A 60 18.75 3.77 -2.52
CA GLU A 60 19.33 2.76 -3.41
C GLU A 60 19.05 1.32 -2.97
N THR A 61 19.36 0.99 -1.72
CA THR A 61 19.20 -0.37 -1.20
C THR A 61 17.73 -0.80 -1.19
N LYS A 62 16.83 0.09 -0.77
CA LYS A 62 15.39 -0.17 -0.72
C LYS A 62 14.78 -0.36 -2.11
N MET A 63 15.28 0.39 -3.10
CA MET A 63 14.79 0.29 -4.47
C MET A 63 15.14 -1.05 -5.14
N ARG A 64 16.28 -1.66 -4.78
CA ARG A 64 16.72 -2.95 -5.34
C ARG A 64 15.75 -4.10 -5.08
N ASP A 65 14.95 -3.98 -4.02
CA ASP A 65 14.02 -5.02 -3.57
C ASP A 65 12.58 -4.81 -4.10
N ILE A 66 12.32 -3.73 -4.85
CA ILE A 66 10.98 -3.39 -5.34
C ILE A 66 10.96 -3.41 -6.87
N THR A 67 10.51 -4.52 -7.45
CA THR A 67 10.44 -4.70 -8.91
C THR A 67 9.68 -3.60 -9.63
N ALA A 68 8.59 -3.08 -9.05
CA ALA A 68 7.78 -2.00 -9.65
C ALA A 68 8.53 -0.68 -9.83
N ILE A 69 9.61 -0.45 -9.08
CA ILE A 69 10.47 0.73 -9.22
C ILE A 69 11.33 0.64 -10.49
N SER A 70 11.59 -0.57 -11.00
CA SER A 70 12.43 -0.81 -12.19
C SER A 70 11.94 -0.05 -13.43
N ASP A 71 10.63 0.03 -13.66
CA ASP A 71 10.05 0.74 -14.80
C ASP A 71 10.14 2.26 -14.62
N LYS A 72 9.94 2.75 -13.39
CA LYS A 72 10.07 4.17 -13.07
C LYS A 72 11.51 4.67 -13.21
N LEU A 73 12.49 3.86 -12.81
CA LEU A 73 13.91 4.15 -13.04
C LEU A 73 14.25 4.21 -14.53
N LEU A 74 13.65 3.34 -15.36
CA LEU A 74 13.86 3.38 -16.81
C LEU A 74 13.29 4.67 -17.43
N THR A 75 12.10 5.07 -17.02
CA THR A 75 11.51 6.35 -17.45
C THR A 75 12.34 7.53 -16.98
N ALA A 76 12.80 7.53 -15.72
CA ALA A 76 13.66 8.57 -15.18
C ALA A 76 14.98 8.68 -15.97
N LEU A 77 15.56 7.54 -16.38
CA LEU A 77 16.76 7.53 -17.22
C LEU A 77 16.51 8.19 -18.58
N SER A 78 15.37 7.90 -19.22
CA SER A 78 14.99 8.56 -20.47
C SER A 78 14.85 10.07 -20.29
N VAL A 79 14.16 10.50 -19.23
CA VAL A 79 13.98 11.93 -18.90
C VAL A 79 15.33 12.60 -18.65
N MET A 80 16.24 11.94 -17.93
CA MET A 80 17.58 12.46 -17.66
C MET A 80 18.43 12.63 -18.93
N ASN A 81 18.31 11.70 -19.90
CA ASN A 81 18.97 11.87 -21.19
C ASN A 81 18.41 13.09 -21.93
N SER A 82 17.08 13.24 -21.99
CA SER A 82 16.46 14.44 -22.58
C SER A 82 16.88 15.73 -21.89
N ILE A 83 16.97 15.74 -20.55
CA ILE A 83 17.46 16.91 -19.80
C ILE A 83 18.89 17.26 -20.22
N LYS A 84 19.76 16.26 -20.29
CA LYS A 84 21.16 16.44 -20.68
C LYS A 84 21.27 16.99 -22.10
N ASP A 85 20.53 16.43 -23.04
CA ASP A 85 20.54 16.86 -24.44
C ASP A 85 20.03 18.30 -24.56
N ASN A 86 18.94 18.64 -23.86
CA ASN A 86 18.42 20.02 -23.83
C ASN A 86 19.42 21.00 -23.19
N ILE A 87 20.13 20.62 -22.12
CA ILE A 87 21.19 21.45 -21.53
C ILE A 87 22.31 21.71 -22.55
N ALA A 88 22.72 20.68 -23.28
CA ALA A 88 23.77 20.78 -24.30
C ALA A 88 23.34 21.67 -25.48
N MET A 89 22.06 21.64 -25.85
CA MET A 89 21.48 22.47 -26.92
C MET A 89 21.05 23.87 -26.45
N GLY A 90 21.04 24.14 -25.14
CA GLY A 90 20.56 25.41 -24.57
C GLY A 90 19.03 25.56 -24.60
N GLU A 91 18.29 24.46 -24.62
CA GLU A 91 16.83 24.42 -24.67
C GLU A 91 16.19 24.45 -23.27
N ASP A 92 14.89 24.80 -23.21
CA ASP A 92 14.13 24.74 -21.97
C ASP A 92 13.94 23.29 -21.49
N ASN A 93 13.95 23.12 -20.18
CA ASN A 93 13.83 21.83 -19.52
C ASN A 93 12.62 21.72 -18.58
N LYS A 94 11.77 22.75 -18.53
CA LYS A 94 10.67 22.83 -17.57
C LYS A 94 9.78 21.57 -17.53
N ALA A 95 9.37 21.06 -18.69
CA ALA A 95 8.52 19.87 -18.78
C ALA A 95 9.23 18.61 -18.26
N ASN A 96 10.49 18.42 -18.65
CA ASN A 96 11.31 17.29 -18.23
C ASN A 96 11.57 17.31 -16.72
N LEU A 97 11.83 18.50 -16.14
CA LEU A 97 12.06 18.65 -14.70
C LEU A 97 10.79 18.37 -13.88
N ILE A 98 9.62 18.82 -14.36
CA ILE A 98 8.33 18.48 -13.75
C ILE A 98 8.12 16.96 -13.78
N GLN A 99 8.40 16.33 -14.92
CA GLN A 99 8.27 14.88 -15.06
C GLN A 99 9.23 14.14 -14.13
N LEU A 100 10.48 14.59 -14.02
CA LEU A 100 11.48 13.99 -13.13
C LEU A 100 11.01 14.06 -11.66
N ASN A 101 10.54 15.23 -11.22
CA ASN A 101 10.03 15.42 -9.87
C ASN A 101 8.81 14.54 -9.57
N ASN A 102 7.89 14.38 -10.53
CA ASN A 102 6.74 13.49 -10.38
C ASN A 102 7.18 12.02 -10.25
N LEU A 103 8.14 11.58 -11.07
CA LEU A 103 8.70 10.22 -10.97
C LEU A 103 9.37 9.99 -9.61
N THR A 104 10.12 10.96 -9.09
CA THR A 104 10.73 10.90 -7.75
C THR A 104 9.66 10.65 -6.69
N ARG A 105 8.57 11.42 -6.69
CA ARG A 105 7.46 11.28 -5.72
C ARG A 105 6.76 9.94 -5.82
N GLU A 106 6.50 9.46 -7.03
CA GLU A 106 5.89 8.15 -7.23
C GLU A 106 6.76 7.02 -6.67
N MET A 107 8.08 7.10 -6.85
CA MET A 107 9.01 6.12 -6.29
C MET A 107 9.13 6.25 -4.77
N GLU A 108 9.11 7.46 -4.21
CA GLU A 108 9.01 7.68 -2.76
C GLU A 108 7.76 7.02 -2.17
N ASP A 109 6.61 7.16 -2.81
CA ASP A 109 5.36 6.53 -2.39
C ASP A 109 5.44 5.00 -2.44
N MET A 110 6.13 4.45 -3.45
CA MET A 110 6.38 3.00 -3.55
C MET A 110 7.29 2.49 -2.43
N LEU A 111 8.21 3.32 -1.95
CA LEU A 111 9.15 3.00 -0.87
C LEU A 111 8.53 3.12 0.53
N LYS A 112 7.30 3.63 0.65
CA LYS A 112 6.52 3.73 1.90
C LYS A 112 5.33 2.76 1.93
N PRO A 113 5.55 1.44 1.92
CA PRO A 113 4.45 0.47 1.92
C PRO A 113 3.58 0.55 3.19
N ASP A 114 4.15 0.97 4.32
CA ASP A 114 3.50 0.95 5.63
C ASP A 114 2.47 2.07 5.83
N GLU A 115 2.59 3.21 5.14
CA GLU A 115 1.60 4.30 5.22
C GLU A 115 0.30 3.92 4.49
N ARG A 116 0.40 3.18 3.38
CA ARG A 116 -0.78 2.72 2.61
C ARG A 116 -1.56 1.65 3.36
N LYS A 117 -0.88 0.71 4.03
CA LYS A 117 -1.54 -0.27 4.92
C LYS A 117 -2.28 0.40 6.06
N ASN A 118 -1.66 1.41 6.68
CA ASN A 118 -2.25 2.10 7.83
C ASN A 118 -3.57 2.81 7.51
N VAL A 119 -3.73 3.38 6.31
CA VAL A 119 -5.00 4.01 5.91
C VAL A 119 -6.08 2.96 5.69
N GLY A 120 -5.78 1.87 4.97
CA GLY A 120 -6.74 0.79 4.73
C GLY A 120 -7.19 0.11 6.03
N GLU A 121 -6.25 -0.16 6.94
CA GLU A 121 -6.52 -0.76 8.25
C GLU A 121 -7.33 0.19 9.16
N ARG A 122 -7.03 1.50 9.14
CA ARG A 122 -7.81 2.50 9.90
C ARG A 122 -9.24 2.62 9.38
N VAL A 123 -9.42 2.68 8.07
CA VAL A 123 -10.76 2.73 7.44
C VAL A 123 -11.53 1.45 7.73
N ALA A 124 -10.91 0.27 7.59
CA ALA A 124 -11.55 -1.00 7.92
C ALA A 124 -11.97 -1.05 9.40
N ALA A 125 -11.10 -0.63 10.31
CA ALA A 125 -11.40 -0.59 11.75
C ALA A 125 -12.51 0.41 12.10
N GLU A 126 -12.62 1.51 11.37
CA GLU A 126 -13.69 2.51 11.56
C GLU A 126 -15.03 2.05 11.00
N VAL A 127 -15.03 1.39 9.84
CA VAL A 127 -16.20 0.74 9.25
C VAL A 127 -16.72 -0.36 10.18
N SER A 128 -15.84 -1.23 10.69
CA SER A 128 -16.23 -2.29 11.64
C SER A 128 -16.84 -1.73 12.93
N ARG A 129 -16.26 -0.68 13.51
CA ARG A 129 -16.81 0.01 14.70
C ARG A 129 -18.17 0.63 14.41
N SER A 130 -18.35 1.23 13.24
CA SER A 130 -19.62 1.85 12.83
C SER A 130 -20.70 0.79 12.63
N ALA A 131 -20.38 -0.34 11.99
CA ALA A 131 -21.30 -1.46 11.80
C ALA A 131 -21.76 -2.05 13.14
N GLU A 132 -20.86 -2.23 14.10
CA GLU A 132 -21.20 -2.72 15.44
C GLU A 132 -22.14 -1.76 16.19
N LYS A 133 -21.93 -0.45 16.05
CA LYS A 133 -22.80 0.56 16.64
C LYS A 133 -24.21 0.51 16.04
N VAL A 134 -24.32 0.42 14.72
CA VAL A 134 -25.61 0.30 14.03
C VAL A 134 -26.34 -0.98 14.43
N ALA A 135 -25.64 -2.11 14.55
CA ALA A 135 -26.24 -3.37 14.99
C ALA A 135 -26.82 -3.27 16.42
N LYS A 136 -26.08 -2.66 17.36
CA LYS A 136 -26.56 -2.43 18.73
C LYS A 136 -27.77 -1.49 18.78
N GLU A 137 -27.79 -0.45 17.95
CA GLU A 137 -28.93 0.47 17.87
C GLU A 137 -30.17 -0.21 17.28
N ALA A 138 -30.00 -1.01 16.23
CA ALA A 138 -31.09 -1.79 15.63
C ALA A 138 -31.68 -2.80 16.62
N GLN A 139 -30.83 -3.51 17.38
CA GLN A 139 -31.28 -4.43 18.42
C GLN A 139 -32.11 -3.72 19.49
N ARG A 140 -31.62 -2.58 20.01
CA ARG A 140 -32.36 -1.79 21.01
C ARG A 140 -33.68 -1.25 20.48
N ALA A 141 -33.74 -0.89 19.20
CA ALA A 141 -34.99 -0.46 18.56
C ALA A 141 -36.00 -1.61 18.49
N ALA A 142 -35.56 -2.81 18.09
CA ALA A 142 -36.40 -4.00 18.06
C ALA A 142 -36.93 -4.35 19.45
N GLU A 143 -36.08 -4.35 20.48
CA GLU A 143 -36.49 -4.60 21.87
C GLU A 143 -37.54 -3.58 22.36
N ARG A 144 -37.41 -2.31 21.99
CA ARG A 144 -38.42 -1.28 22.33
C ARG A 144 -39.76 -1.55 21.66
N VAL A 145 -39.74 -1.92 20.38
CA VAL A 145 -40.96 -2.22 19.62
C VAL A 145 -41.67 -3.45 20.21
N THR A 146 -40.93 -4.51 20.52
CA THR A 146 -41.50 -5.72 21.13
C THR A 146 -42.13 -5.42 22.49
N ASN A 147 -41.42 -4.70 23.37
CA ASN A 147 -41.94 -4.34 24.68
C ASN A 147 -43.20 -3.46 24.60
N GLU A 148 -43.28 -2.55 23.62
CA GLU A 148 -44.46 -1.70 23.44
C GLU A 148 -45.65 -2.50 22.87
N ALA A 149 -45.39 -3.43 21.96
CA ALA A 149 -46.41 -4.34 21.45
C ALA A 149 -46.99 -5.23 22.55
N GLU A 150 -46.14 -5.79 23.42
CA GLU A 150 -46.57 -6.60 24.57
C GLU A 150 -47.44 -5.80 25.54
N ARG A 151 -47.00 -4.59 25.93
CA ARG A 151 -47.79 -3.70 26.78
C ARG A 151 -49.14 -3.33 26.16
N SER A 152 -49.15 -3.11 24.85
CA SER A 152 -50.39 -2.79 24.12
C SER A 152 -51.34 -3.99 24.09
N ALA A 153 -50.83 -5.19 23.86
CA ALA A 153 -51.60 -6.43 23.90
C ALA A 153 -52.19 -6.67 25.31
N ASP A 154 -51.41 -6.45 26.36
CA ASP A 154 -51.88 -6.57 27.74
C ASP A 154 -52.98 -5.56 28.08
N LYS A 155 -52.85 -4.31 27.62
CA LYS A 155 -53.90 -3.29 27.77
C LYS A 155 -55.19 -3.72 27.06
N VAL A 156 -55.10 -4.18 25.82
CA VAL A 156 -56.27 -4.65 25.05
C VAL A 156 -56.91 -5.86 25.73
N LYS A 157 -56.12 -6.81 26.20
CA LYS A 157 -56.60 -7.99 26.92
C LYS A 157 -57.33 -7.58 28.20
N ASN A 158 -56.78 -6.67 28.99
CA ASN A 158 -57.40 -6.20 30.22
C ASN A 158 -58.69 -5.42 29.96
N GLU A 159 -58.72 -4.55 28.95
CA GLU A 159 -59.93 -3.85 28.54
C GLU A 159 -61.00 -4.81 28.02
N PHE A 160 -60.64 -5.83 27.23
CA PHE A 160 -61.55 -6.87 26.80
C PHE A 160 -62.15 -7.63 27.99
N HIS A 161 -61.34 -8.00 28.99
CA HIS A 161 -61.85 -8.63 30.22
C HIS A 161 -62.78 -7.70 30.99
N ARG A 162 -62.47 -6.40 31.06
CA ARG A 162 -63.29 -5.39 31.72
C ARG A 162 -64.64 -5.21 31.03
N VAL A 163 -64.65 -5.12 29.70
CA VAL A 163 -65.85 -5.05 28.87
C VAL A 163 -66.66 -6.34 29.04
N LYS A 164 -66.05 -7.52 28.89
CA LYS A 164 -66.74 -8.81 29.08
C LYS A 164 -67.43 -8.91 30.44
N LYS A 165 -66.74 -8.50 31.52
CA LYS A 165 -67.33 -8.45 32.87
C LYS A 165 -68.48 -7.45 33.00
N LYS A 166 -68.40 -6.31 32.32
CA LYS A 166 -69.44 -5.25 32.34
C LYS A 166 -70.71 -5.67 31.58
N TRP A 167 -70.57 -6.47 30.52
CA TRP A 167 -71.68 -6.87 29.65
C TRP A 167 -72.33 -8.21 30.00
N LYS A 168 -71.86 -8.93 31.04
CA LYS A 168 -72.39 -10.23 31.53
C LYS A 168 -73.27 -10.99 30.52
N LEU A 169 -72.61 -11.57 29.52
CA LEU A 169 -72.74 -13.02 29.28
C LEU A 169 -71.87 -13.73 30.32
#